data_AF-A0A7V3W3P2-F1
#
_entry.id   AF-A0A7V3W3P2-F1
#
_cell.length_a   1.000
_cell.length_b   1.000
_cell.length_c   1.000
_cell.angle_alpha   90.00
_cell.angle_beta   90.00
_cell.angle_gamma   90.00
#
_symmetry.space_group_name_H-M   'P 1'
#
loop_
_entity.id
_entity.type
_entity.pdbx_description
1 polymer ?
#
loop_
_entity_poly.entity_id
_entity_poly.type
_entity_poly.pdbx_seq_one_letter_code
_entity_poly.pdbx_strand_id
1 'polypeptide(L)'
;LELDLYPGLGSSRFPLYEDDGESEGYLGGEFSLREFKLEKTESGCRFSISGRQGNLAVQPRQLKIKLHLQKSSPSILVDSKQRTEFSFNSELSIAEFNLLLDDNPHQIEFTK
;
A
#
# COMPACT_ATOMS: atom_id res chain seq x y z
N LEU A 1 7.34 6.47 5.04
CA LEU A 1 5.89 6.63 4.82
C LEU A 1 5.17 5.54 5.60
N GLU A 2 4.05 5.83 6.25
CA GLU A 2 3.23 4.83 6.95
C GLU A 2 1.82 4.85 6.36
N LEU A 3 1.22 3.68 6.20
CA LEU A 3 -0.13 3.51 5.67
C LEU A 3 -0.93 2.52 6.52
N ASP A 4 -2.02 3.02 7.10
CA ASP A 4 -3.00 2.21 7.80
C ASP A 4 -4.12 1.76 6.84
N LEU A 5 -4.28 0.45 6.73
CA LEU A 5 -5.28 -0.20 5.89
C LEU A 5 -6.42 -0.73 6.76
N TYR A 6 -7.63 -0.22 6.49
CA TYR A 6 -8.87 -0.65 7.13
C TYR A 6 -9.79 -1.29 6.08
N PRO A 7 -9.83 -2.64 5.97
CA PRO A 7 -10.67 -3.31 5.00
C PRO A 7 -12.17 -3.05 5.24
N GLY A 8 -12.80 -2.34 4.30
CA GLY A 8 -14.24 -2.09 4.29
C GLY A 8 -15.04 -3.20 3.59
N LEU A 9 -16.35 -3.02 3.49
CA LEU A 9 -17.21 -3.90 2.69
C LEU A 9 -17.06 -3.66 1.18
N GLY A 10 -16.75 -2.42 0.78
CA GLY A 10 -16.52 -2.04 -0.62
C GLY A 10 -15.04 -1.89 -0.97
N SER A 11 -14.78 -1.60 -2.24
CA SER A 11 -13.45 -1.15 -2.69
C SER A 11 -13.20 0.28 -2.22
N SER A 12 -12.00 0.52 -1.68
CA SER A 12 -11.51 1.85 -1.31
C SER A 12 -10.30 2.22 -2.17
N ARG A 13 -10.13 3.52 -2.45
CA ARG A 13 -9.03 4.06 -3.24
C ARG A 13 -8.46 5.31 -2.56
N PHE A 14 -7.15 5.49 -2.64
CA PHE A 14 -6.45 6.67 -2.16
C PHE A 14 -5.33 7.02 -3.16
N PRO A 15 -5.38 8.18 -3.83
CA PRO A 15 -4.28 8.64 -4.66
C PRO A 15 -3.16 9.22 -3.77
N LEU A 16 -1.96 8.65 -3.85
CA LEU A 16 -0.76 9.30 -3.34
C LEU A 16 -0.22 10.23 -4.41
N TYR A 17 -0.42 11.53 -4.21
CA TYR A 17 0.08 12.59 -5.06
C TYR A 17 1.24 13.31 -4.35
N GLU A 18 2.33 13.55 -5.08
CA GLU A 18 3.53 14.23 -4.60
C GLU A 18 4.01 15.21 -5.69
N ASP A 19 4.36 16.43 -5.30
CA ASP A 19 5.07 17.42 -6.11
C ASP A 19 6.22 18.05 -5.28
N ASP A 20 6.87 19.09 -5.80
CA ASP A 20 7.91 19.80 -5.05
C ASP A 20 7.36 20.74 -3.95
N GLY A 21 6.04 20.94 -3.91
CA GLY A 21 5.34 21.81 -2.96
C GLY A 21 5.61 23.31 -3.12
N GLU A 22 6.37 23.72 -4.13
CA GLU A 22 6.89 25.10 -4.26
C GLU A 22 6.60 25.72 -5.62
N SER A 23 6.82 24.98 -6.71
CA SER A 23 6.75 25.51 -8.06
C SER A 23 5.43 25.18 -8.75
N GLU A 24 5.19 25.80 -9.90
CA GLU A 24 4.11 25.43 -10.81
C GLU A 24 4.47 24.23 -11.72
N GLY A 25 5.57 23.52 -11.43
CA GLY A 25 6.05 22.39 -12.22
C GLY A 25 5.02 21.28 -12.40
N TYR A 26 4.10 21.12 -11.45
CA TYR A 26 2.98 20.17 -11.56
C TYR A 26 2.09 20.42 -12.80
N LEU A 27 1.96 21.68 -13.25
CA LEU A 27 1.23 22.01 -14.49
C LEU A 27 1.93 21.45 -15.74
N GLY A 28 3.25 21.29 -15.67
CA GLY A 28 4.09 20.68 -16.71
C GLY A 28 4.30 19.17 -16.55
N GLY A 29 3.67 18.52 -15.57
CA GLY A 29 3.82 17.10 -15.31
C GLY A 29 4.90 16.71 -14.29
N GLU A 30 5.54 17.68 -13.62
CA GLU A 30 6.49 17.44 -12.53
C GLU A 30 5.76 17.06 -11.23
N PHE A 31 5.04 15.95 -11.29
CA PHE A 31 4.38 15.31 -10.16
C PHE A 31 4.67 13.81 -10.16
N SER A 32 4.35 13.15 -9.04
CA SER A 32 4.30 11.71 -8.89
C SER A 32 2.90 11.34 -8.39
N LEU A 33 2.20 10.50 -9.15
CA LEU A 33 0.87 10.01 -8.78
C LEU A 33 0.84 8.49 -8.81
N ARG A 34 0.30 7.88 -7.75
CA ARG A 34 0.02 6.44 -7.64
C ARG A 34 -1.33 6.22 -6.99
N GLU A 35 -2.08 5.23 -7.47
CA GLU A 35 -3.33 4.79 -6.84
C GLU A 35 -3.03 3.66 -5.84
N PHE A 36 -3.45 3.85 -4.60
CA PHE A 36 -3.56 2.80 -3.60
C PHE A 36 -5.01 2.30 -3.59
N LYS A 37 -5.22 1.00 -3.75
CA LYS A 37 -6.56 0.40 -3.81
C LYS A 37 -6.65 -0.76 -2.84
N LEU A 38 -7.69 -0.80 -2.02
CA LEU A 38 -7.97 -1.89 -1.08
C LEU A 38 -9.33 -2.50 -1.39
N GLU A 39 -9.37 -3.82 -1.53
CA GLU A 39 -10.57 -4.57 -1.88
C GLU A 39 -10.73 -5.78 -0.98
N LYS A 40 -11.93 -6.02 -0.49
CA LYS A 40 -12.25 -7.27 0.21
C LYS A 40 -12.34 -8.41 -0.81
N THR A 41 -11.82 -9.57 -0.45
CA THR A 41 -11.95 -10.81 -1.21
C THR A 41 -12.72 -11.85 -0.39
N GLU A 42 -13.03 -13.00 -0.97
CA GLU A 42 -13.69 -14.10 -0.25
C GLU A 42 -12.84 -14.60 0.94
N SER A 43 -11.52 -14.63 0.78
CA SER A 43 -10.55 -15.16 1.75
C SER A 43 -9.85 -14.10 2.61
N GLY A 44 -10.09 -12.81 2.37
CA GLY A 44 -9.44 -11.72 3.10
C GLY A 44 -9.55 -10.38 2.38
N CYS A 45 -8.42 -9.80 1.99
CA CYS A 45 -8.38 -8.57 1.19
C CYS A 45 -7.15 -8.50 0.27
N ARG A 46 -7.27 -7.67 -0.77
CA ARG A 46 -6.22 -7.37 -1.74
C ARG A 46 -5.93 -5.88 -1.70
N PHE A 47 -4.67 -5.55 -1.52
CA PHE A 47 -4.14 -4.19 -1.62
C PHE A 47 -3.30 -4.07 -2.90
N SER A 48 -3.52 -3.04 -3.68
CA SER A 48 -2.81 -2.79 -4.92
C SER A 48 -2.21 -1.38 -4.91
N ILE A 49 -0.96 -1.28 -5.35
CA ILE A 49 -0.25 -0.04 -5.61
C ILE A 49 -0.04 0.04 -7.12
N SER A 50 -0.53 1.08 -7.77
CA SER A 50 -0.26 1.29 -9.19
C SER A 50 1.21 1.68 -9.43
N GLY A 51 1.69 1.49 -10.66
CA GLY A 51 2.93 2.13 -11.11
C GLY A 51 2.83 3.66 -10.99
N ARG A 52 3.99 4.32 -10.89
CA ARG A 52 4.07 5.78 -10.81
C ARG A 52 3.68 6.42 -12.14
N GLN A 53 2.94 7.53 -12.06
CA GLN A 53 2.68 8.44 -13.17
C GLN A 53 3.33 9.80 -12.89
N GLY A 54 3.63 10.54 -13.96
CA GLY A 54 4.30 11.85 -13.91
C GLY A 54 5.82 11.77 -13.95
N ASN A 55 6.47 12.94 -14.06
CA ASN A 55 7.90 13.05 -14.33
C ASN A 55 8.74 13.26 -13.07
N LEU A 56 8.12 13.59 -11.93
CA LEU A 56 8.85 13.81 -10.70
C LEU A 56 9.46 12.50 -10.20
N ALA A 57 10.80 12.45 -10.15
CA ALA A 57 11.53 11.32 -9.61
C ALA A 57 11.41 11.29 -8.08
N VAL A 58 10.78 10.22 -7.57
CA VAL A 58 10.68 9.96 -6.13
C VAL A 58 11.63 8.83 -5.78
N GLN A 59 12.54 9.08 -4.82
CA GLN A 59 13.49 8.07 -4.39
C GLN A 59 12.77 6.86 -3.75
N PRO A 60 13.15 5.61 -4.08
CA PRO A 60 12.59 4.43 -3.44
C PRO A 60 12.73 4.50 -1.92
N ARG A 61 11.67 4.14 -1.20
CA ARG A 61 11.61 4.30 0.27
C ARG A 61 10.79 3.21 0.91
N GLN A 62 11.02 2.99 2.20
CA GLN A 62 10.22 2.04 2.97
C GLN A 62 8.82 2.61 3.25
N LEU A 63 7.81 1.83 2.88
CA LEU A 63 6.42 2.00 3.24
C LEU A 63 6.09 1.01 4.34
N LYS A 64 5.85 1.50 5.55
CA LYS A 64 5.34 0.70 6.65
C LYS A 64 3.84 0.52 6.45
N ILE A 65 3.38 -0.71 6.26
CA ILE A 65 1.96 -1.04 6.10
C ILE A 65 1.45 -1.62 7.41
N LYS A 66 0.34 -1.07 7.90
CA LYS A 66 -0.40 -1.56 9.06
C LYS A 66 -1.77 -2.02 8.60
N LEU A 67 -2.02 -3.32 8.62
CA LEU A 67 -3.31 -3.89 8.26
C LEU A 67 -4.13 -4.15 9.53
N HIS A 68 -5.26 -3.45 9.64
CA HIS A 68 -6.22 -3.64 10.72
C HIS A 68 -7.16 -4.79 10.37
N LEU A 69 -7.09 -5.87 11.16
CA LEU A 69 -7.85 -7.11 10.99
C LEU A 69 -8.82 -7.28 12.14
N GLN A 70 -9.75 -8.23 12.01
CA GLN A 70 -10.73 -8.48 13.07
C GLN A 70 -10.31 -9.57 14.06
N LYS A 71 -9.58 -10.62 13.65
CA LYS A 71 -9.47 -11.83 14.51
C LYS A 71 -8.21 -12.71 14.39
N SER A 72 -7.47 -12.70 13.28
CA SER A 72 -6.33 -13.64 13.10
C SER A 72 -5.14 -13.01 12.37
N SER A 73 -3.96 -13.57 12.63
CA SER A 73 -2.75 -13.28 11.87
C SER A 73 -2.97 -13.65 10.40
N PRO A 74 -2.70 -12.77 9.43
CA PRO A 74 -2.91 -13.08 8.03
C PRO A 74 -1.73 -13.90 7.48
N SER A 75 -1.97 -14.63 6.40
CA SER A 75 -0.91 -14.93 5.43
C SER A 75 -0.80 -13.78 4.44
N ILE A 76 0.42 -13.34 4.17
CA ILE A 76 0.73 -12.19 3.32
C ILE A 76 1.47 -12.67 2.08
N LEU A 77 0.95 -12.36 0.90
CA LEU A 77 1.66 -12.53 -0.37
C LEU A 77 1.95 -11.16 -0.95
N VAL A 78 3.20 -10.91 -1.34
CA VAL A 78 3.60 -9.72 -2.10
C VAL A 78 4.02 -10.19 -3.49
N ASP A 79 3.32 -9.73 -4.51
CA ASP A 79 3.54 -10.12 -5.91
C ASP A 79 3.59 -11.64 -6.08
N SER A 80 2.60 -12.31 -5.47
CA SER A 80 2.44 -13.77 -5.41
C SER A 80 3.53 -14.54 -4.65
N LYS A 81 4.46 -13.86 -3.97
CA LYS A 81 5.48 -14.50 -3.13
C LYS A 81 5.09 -14.41 -1.67
N GLN A 82 5.15 -15.55 -0.97
CA GLN A 82 4.90 -15.61 0.46
C GLN A 82 5.86 -14.68 1.19
N ARG A 83 5.31 -13.85 2.07
CA ARG A 83 6.05 -13.03 3.01
C ARG A 83 5.96 -13.65 4.40
N THR A 84 7.12 -13.84 5.01
CA THR A 84 7.27 -14.37 6.38
C THR A 84 7.73 -13.29 7.35
N GLU A 85 8.35 -12.22 6.86
CA GLU A 85 8.81 -11.08 7.65
C GLU A 85 7.69 -10.06 7.85
N PHE A 86 6.91 -10.27 8.91
CA PHE A 86 5.91 -9.35 9.43
C PHE A 86 5.71 -9.59 10.94
N SER A 87 5.13 -8.62 11.65
CA SER A 87 4.68 -8.79 13.03
C SER A 87 3.16 -8.78 13.08
N PHE A 88 2.58 -9.50 14.04
CA PHE A 88 1.16 -9.45 14.33
C PHE A 88 0.95 -9.14 15.81
N ASN A 89 0.28 -8.03 16.09
CA ASN A 89 -0.20 -7.69 17.42
C ASN A 89 -1.63 -8.21 17.57
N SER A 90 -1.80 -9.29 18.35
CA SER A 90 -3.10 -9.93 18.56
C SER A 90 -4.07 -9.10 19.41
N GLU A 91 -3.56 -8.24 20.29
CA GLU A 91 -4.41 -7.38 21.15
C GLU A 91 -5.07 -6.29 20.31
N LEU A 92 -4.31 -5.70 19.39
CA LEU A 92 -4.79 -4.65 18.48
C LEU A 92 -5.35 -5.20 17.16
N SER A 93 -5.14 -6.49 16.89
CA SER A 93 -5.42 -7.14 15.61
C SER A 93 -4.77 -6.41 14.41
N ILE A 94 -3.50 -6.03 14.57
CA ILE A 94 -2.73 -5.30 13.53
C ILE A 94 -1.59 -6.19 13.04
N ALA A 95 -1.52 -6.39 11.73
CA ALA A 95 -0.34 -6.95 11.06
C ALA A 95 0.52 -5.83 10.47
N GLU A 96 1.83 -5.83 10.75
CA GLU A 96 2.77 -4.82 10.27
C GLU A 96 3.89 -5.42 9.44
N PHE A 97 4.19 -4.81 8.29
CA PHE A 97 5.35 -5.16 7.47
C PHE A 97 5.85 -3.95 6.66
N ASN A 98 7.08 -4.02 6.16
CA ASN A 98 7.67 -2.97 5.34
C ASN A 98 7.72 -3.38 3.86
N LEU A 99 7.20 -2.54 2.97
CA LEU A 99 7.33 -2.72 1.53
C LEU A 99 8.29 -1.66 0.98
N LEU A 100 9.17 -2.04 0.05
CA LEU A 100 9.89 -1.05 -0.73
C LEU A 100 8.89 -0.41 -1.71
N LEU A 101 8.62 0.88 -1.54
CA LEU A 101 7.85 1.65 -2.50
C LEU A 101 8.81 2.18 -3.57
N ASP A 102 8.94 1.43 -4.66
CA ASP A 102 9.68 1.79 -5.87
C ASP A 102 8.72 2.17 -7.01
N ASP A 103 9.18 2.38 -8.26
CA ASP A 103 8.32 2.80 -9.39
C ASP A 103 7.37 1.72 -9.94
N ASN A 104 7.50 0.48 -9.50
CA ASN A 104 6.73 -0.65 -10.01
C ASN A 104 5.36 -0.76 -9.32
N PRO A 105 4.36 -1.32 -10.01
CA PRO A 105 3.13 -1.74 -9.36
C PRO A 105 3.39 -2.92 -8.42
N HIS A 106 2.63 -2.98 -7.32
CA HIS A 106 2.64 -4.10 -6.39
C HIS A 106 1.22 -4.58 -6.11
N GLN A 107 1.07 -5.89 -5.96
CA GLN A 107 -0.15 -6.52 -5.45
C GLN A 107 0.17 -7.28 -4.16
N ILE A 108 -0.57 -6.94 -3.11
CA ILE A 108 -0.46 -7.58 -1.81
C ILE A 108 -1.77 -8.29 -1.51
N GLU A 109 -1.71 -9.58 -1.23
CA GLU A 109 -2.86 -10.36 -0.80
C GLU A 109 -2.72 -10.72 0.66
N PHE A 110 -3.79 -10.46 1.42
CA PHE A 110 -3.92 -10.84 2.81
C PHE A 110 -5.02 -11.88 2.92
N THR A 111 -4.67 -13.08 3.33
CA THR A 111 -5.59 -14.21 3.49
C THR A 111 -5.66 -14.62 4.96
N LYS A 112 -6.82 -15.16 5.37
CA LYS A 112 -7.03 -15.68 6.74
C LYS A 112 -6.40 -17.04 6.96
#